data_AF-A0A949KJL0-F1
#
_entry.id   AF-A0A949KJL0-F1
#
_cell.length_a   1.000
_cell.length_b   1.000
_cell.length_c   1.000
_cell.angle_alpha   90.00
_cell.angle_beta   90.00
_cell.angle_gamma   90.00
#
_symmetry.space_group_name_H-M   'P 1'
#
loop_
_entity.id
_entity.type
_entity.pdbx_description
1 polymer ?
#
loop_
_entity_poly.entity_id
_entity_poly.type
_entity_poly.pdbx_seq_one_letter_code
_entity_poly.pdbx_strand_id
1 'polypeptide(L)'
;MTEQMDPTRAARLLERWFSFYGMDDREAWPREDYPQIKRAYEAMQLAVEVLRGNTSKEKTGIQKAIAQLEEWPTIHSMEDPDDWEPVDFPFVRNVLEAMRFAAAFLKEQQAGNTP
;
A
#
# COMPACT_ATOMS: atom_id res chain seq x y z
N MET A 1 19.21 -15.52 -1.04
CA MET A 1 18.55 -15.01 -2.27
C MET A 1 17.60 -13.92 -1.81
N THR A 2 17.86 -12.67 -2.16
CA THR A 2 16.88 -11.59 -1.95
C THR A 2 15.78 -11.84 -2.97
N GLU A 3 14.66 -12.42 -2.54
CA GLU A 3 13.50 -12.55 -3.41
C GLU A 3 13.11 -11.14 -3.86
N GLN A 4 13.22 -10.88 -5.16
CA GLN A 4 12.87 -9.60 -5.76
C GLN A 4 11.36 -9.35 -5.59
N MET A 5 10.96 -8.12 -5.30
CA MET A 5 9.54 -7.77 -5.20
C MET A 5 8.86 -7.94 -6.57
N ASP A 6 7.74 -8.67 -6.60
CA ASP A 6 6.89 -8.88 -7.77
C ASP A 6 5.44 -8.49 -7.47
N PRO A 7 4.57 -8.31 -8.49
CA PRO A 7 3.19 -7.87 -8.27
C PRO A 7 2.35 -8.77 -7.35
N THR A 8 2.56 -10.09 -7.41
CA THR A 8 1.84 -11.05 -6.57
C THR A 8 2.26 -10.91 -5.12
N ARG A 9 3.57 -10.81 -4.88
CA ARG A 9 4.11 -10.63 -3.53
C ARG A 9 3.71 -9.27 -2.95
N ALA A 10 3.79 -8.19 -3.73
CA ALA A 10 3.39 -6.86 -3.31
C ALA A 10 1.90 -6.82 -2.91
N ALA A 11 1.03 -7.40 -3.74
CA ALA A 11 -0.40 -7.49 -3.44
C ALA A 11 -0.69 -8.21 -2.11
N ARG A 12 -0.03 -9.36 -1.88
CA ARG A 12 -0.19 -10.13 -0.63
C ARG A 12 0.30 -9.37 0.60
N LEU A 13 1.40 -8.62 0.48
CA LEU A 13 1.94 -7.82 1.58
C LEU A 13 1.00 -6.65 1.94
N LEU A 14 0.44 -5.97 0.94
CA LEU A 14 -0.57 -4.93 1.16
C LEU A 14 -1.83 -5.49 1.82
N GLU A 15 -2.32 -6.66 1.39
CA GLU A 15 -3.47 -7.29 2.05
C GLU A 15 -3.20 -7.66 3.51
N ARG A 16 -2.01 -8.21 3.80
CA ARG A 16 -1.61 -8.48 5.19
C ARG A 16 -1.48 -7.20 6.01
N TRP A 17 -1.04 -6.11 5.40
CA TRP A 17 -0.96 -4.80 6.05
C TRP A 17 -2.32 -4.31 6.50
N PHE A 18 -3.38 -4.53 5.71
CA PHE A 18 -4.74 -4.11 6.07
C PHE A 18 -5.17 -4.70 7.41
N SER A 19 -4.98 -6.01 7.59
CA SER A 19 -5.33 -6.69 8.85
C SER A 19 -4.36 -6.35 9.98
N PHE A 20 -3.06 -6.24 9.69
CA PHE A 20 -2.05 -5.88 10.71
C PHE A 20 -2.31 -4.49 11.30
N TYR A 21 -2.64 -3.54 10.44
CA TYR A 21 -2.86 -2.14 10.83
C TYR A 21 -4.34 -1.83 11.11
N GLY A 22 -5.25 -2.81 11.00
CA GLY A 22 -6.68 -2.64 11.24
C GLY A 22 -7.36 -1.62 10.32
N MET A 23 -6.92 -1.51 9.06
CA MET A 23 -7.41 -0.47 8.14
C MET A 23 -8.87 -0.68 7.72
N ASP A 24 -9.33 -1.92 7.70
CA ASP A 24 -10.70 -2.31 7.36
C ASP A 24 -11.64 -2.36 8.58
N ASP A 25 -11.08 -2.24 9.79
CA ASP A 25 -11.84 -2.22 11.04
C ASP A 25 -12.11 -0.79 11.51
N ARG A 26 -13.37 -0.36 11.41
CA ARG A 26 -13.80 0.97 11.87
C ARG A 26 -13.65 1.14 13.38
N GLU A 27 -13.75 0.08 14.16
CA GLU A 27 -13.69 0.14 15.62
C GLU A 27 -12.25 0.23 16.13
N ALA A 28 -11.27 -0.12 15.29
CA ALA A 28 -9.85 0.03 15.58
C ALA A 28 -9.36 1.50 15.57
N TRP A 29 -10.19 2.44 15.08
CA TRP A 29 -9.79 3.84 14.86
C TRP A 29 -10.71 4.86 15.54
N PRO A 30 -10.16 5.99 16.00
CA PRO A 30 -10.96 7.15 16.37
C PRO A 30 -11.86 7.57 15.20
N ARG A 31 -13.08 8.02 15.52
CA ARG A 31 -14.08 8.38 14.49
C ARG A 31 -13.62 9.52 13.59
N GLU A 32 -12.77 10.41 14.09
CA GLU A 32 -12.20 11.54 13.36
C GLU A 32 -11.09 11.12 12.39
N ASP A 33 -10.32 10.10 12.74
CA ASP A 33 -9.18 9.61 11.95
C ASP A 33 -9.58 8.55 10.91
N TYR A 34 -10.61 7.74 11.22
CA TYR A 34 -11.04 6.66 10.35
C TYR A 34 -11.34 7.07 8.90
N PRO A 35 -11.93 8.25 8.59
CA PRO A 35 -12.09 8.68 7.20
C PRO A 35 -10.78 8.77 6.41
N GLN A 36 -9.67 9.14 7.05
CA GLN A 36 -8.35 9.17 6.41
C GLN A 36 -7.82 7.76 6.20
N ILE A 37 -7.93 6.90 7.22
CA ILE A 37 -7.51 5.49 7.13
C ILE A 37 -8.26 4.76 6.02
N LYS A 38 -9.58 4.98 5.94
CA LYS A 38 -10.42 4.39 4.89
C LYS A 38 -10.01 4.83 3.49
N ARG A 39 -9.62 6.09 3.29
CA ARG A 39 -9.14 6.57 1.97
C ARG A 39 -7.83 5.89 1.57
N ALA A 40 -6.91 5.73 2.51
CA ALA A 40 -5.67 5.00 2.26
C ALA A 40 -5.93 3.53 1.98
N TYR A 41 -6.86 2.90 2.71
CA TYR A 41 -7.30 1.53 2.47
C TYR A 41 -7.84 1.35 1.05
N GLU A 42 -8.78 2.19 0.62
CA GLU A 42 -9.36 2.16 -0.73
C GLU A 42 -8.28 2.34 -1.82
N ALA A 43 -7.31 3.24 -1.59
CA ALA A 43 -6.18 3.43 -2.49
C ALA A 43 -5.29 2.19 -2.61
N MET A 44 -4.97 1.55 -1.48
CA MET A 44 -4.17 0.33 -1.46
C MET A 44 -4.94 -0.86 -2.05
N GLN A 45 -6.25 -0.94 -1.85
CA GLN A 45 -7.10 -1.95 -2.50
C GLN A 45 -7.07 -1.81 -4.02
N LEU A 46 -7.19 -0.58 -4.54
CA LEU A 46 -7.05 -0.33 -5.97
C LEU A 46 -5.70 -0.79 -6.48
N ALA A 47 -4.62 -0.51 -5.73
CA ALA A 47 -3.29 -0.98 -6.06
C ALA A 47 -3.20 -2.51 -6.11
N VAL A 48 -3.78 -3.21 -5.14
CA VAL A 48 -3.88 -4.69 -5.11
C VAL A 48 -4.61 -5.21 -6.35
N GLU A 49 -5.72 -4.60 -6.74
CA GLU A 49 -6.47 -5.00 -7.95
C GLU A 49 -5.61 -4.84 -9.22
N VAL A 50 -4.92 -3.71 -9.36
CA VAL A 50 -4.06 -3.42 -10.52
C VAL A 50 -2.85 -4.37 -10.56
N LEU A 51 -2.21 -4.64 -9.42
CA LEU A 51 -1.13 -5.62 -9.30
C LEU A 51 -1.56 -7.04 -9.68
N ARG A 52 -2.85 -7.36 -9.49
CA ARG A 52 -3.46 -8.64 -9.90
C ARG A 52 -3.88 -8.67 -11.38
N GLY A 53 -3.59 -7.61 -12.14
CA GLY A 53 -3.90 -7.52 -13.57
C GLY A 53 -5.28 -6.92 -13.88
N ASN A 54 -6.00 -6.38 -12.90
CA ASN A 54 -7.24 -5.66 -13.17
C ASN A 54 -6.93 -4.19 -13.56
N THR A 55 -6.69 -3.98 -14.85
CA THR A 55 -6.22 -2.70 -15.41
C THR A 55 -7.34 -1.75 -15.84
N SER A 56 -8.62 -2.14 -15.71
CA SER A 56 -9.77 -1.32 -16.10
C SER A 56 -10.14 -0.26 -15.04
N LYS A 57 -9.17 0.55 -14.63
CA LYS A 57 -9.34 1.58 -13.60
C LYS A 57 -9.20 2.98 -14.19
N GLU A 58 -10.02 3.91 -13.72
CA GLU A 58 -9.97 5.30 -14.16
C GLU A 58 -8.62 5.95 -13.82
N LYS A 59 -8.05 6.70 -14.76
CA LYS A 59 -6.74 7.37 -14.62
C LYS A 59 -6.65 8.25 -13.37
N THR A 60 -7.73 8.94 -13.02
CA THR A 60 -7.82 9.78 -11.81
C THR A 60 -7.79 8.95 -10.53
N GLY A 61 -8.39 7.74 -10.53
CA GLY A 61 -8.33 6.81 -9.42
C GLY A 61 -6.92 6.28 -9.19
N ILE A 62 -6.23 5.90 -10.27
CA ILE A 62 -4.82 5.48 -10.24
C ILE A 62 -3.92 6.59 -9.68
N GLN A 63 -4.10 7.84 -10.12
CA GLN A 63 -3.30 8.97 -9.63
C GLN A 63 -3.48 9.22 -8.13
N LYS A 64 -4.72 9.15 -7.63
CA LYS A 64 -5.00 9.29 -6.20
C LYS A 64 -4.39 8.14 -5.39
N ALA A 65 -4.47 6.91 -5.91
CA ALA A 65 -3.87 5.76 -5.24
C ALA A 65 -2.34 5.87 -5.14
N ILE A 66 -1.68 6.34 -6.21
CA ILE A 66 -0.24 6.62 -6.20
C ILE A 66 0.11 7.61 -5.08
N ALA A 67 -0.58 8.75 -5.02
CA ALA A 67 -0.30 9.77 -4.01
C ALA A 67 -0.44 9.20 -2.58
N GLN A 68 -1.52 8.47 -2.30
CA GLN A 68 -1.73 7.85 -0.99
C GLN A 68 -0.65 6.82 -0.63
N LEU A 69 -0.22 5.97 -1.58
CA LEU A 69 0.85 5.00 -1.35
C LEU A 69 2.21 5.65 -1.08
N GLU A 70 2.46 6.83 -1.64
CA GLU A 70 3.72 7.57 -1.43
C GLU A 70 3.71 8.37 -0.12
N GLU A 71 2.55 8.91 0.27
CA GLU A 71 2.41 9.69 1.51
C GLU A 71 2.33 8.79 2.75
N TRP A 72 1.68 7.62 2.64
CA TRP A 72 1.40 6.75 3.78
C TRP A 72 2.64 6.34 4.59
N PRO A 73 3.75 5.87 3.98
CA PRO A 73 4.96 5.54 4.71
C PRO A 73 5.52 6.67 5.58
N THR A 74 5.44 7.91 5.09
CA THR A 74 5.95 9.10 5.77
C THR A 74 5.05 9.50 6.93
N ILE A 75 3.73 9.46 6.73
CA ILE A 75 2.74 9.83 7.75
C ILE A 75 2.75 8.82 8.92
N HIS A 76 3.01 7.55 8.64
CA HIS A 76 2.97 6.46 9.60
C HIS A 76 4.35 5.87 9.94
N SER A 77 5.41 6.65 9.73
CA SER A 77 6.80 6.31 10.09
C SER A 77 7.24 4.89 9.74
N MET A 78 6.86 4.36 8.58
CA MET A 78 7.19 2.97 8.22
C MET A 78 8.68 2.72 7.98
N GLU A 79 9.48 3.78 7.86
CA GLU A 79 10.92 3.73 7.63
C GLU A 79 11.76 3.81 8.91
N ASP A 80 11.18 4.24 10.04
CA ASP A 80 11.90 4.43 11.29
C ASP A 80 11.81 3.15 12.16
N PRO A 81 12.90 2.40 12.38
CA PRO A 81 12.89 1.23 13.25
C PRO A 81 12.51 1.54 14.70
N ASP A 82 12.71 2.76 15.17
CA ASP A 82 12.45 3.13 16.57
C ASP A 82 10.95 3.32 16.85
N ASP A 83 10.14 3.53 15.80
CA ASP A 83 8.68 3.64 15.88
C ASP A 83 7.95 2.27 15.85
N TRP A 84 8.70 1.17 15.70
CA TRP A 84 8.13 -0.18 15.58
C TRP A 84 8.75 -1.18 16.55
N GLU A 85 7.92 -2.13 17.00
CA GLU A 85 8.42 -3.28 17.75
C GLU A 85 9.44 -4.06 16.92
N PRO A 86 10.59 -4.48 17.50
CA PRO A 86 11.64 -5.18 16.75
C PRO A 86 11.18 -6.46 16.05
N VAL A 87 10.12 -7.11 16.55
CA VAL A 87 9.51 -8.30 15.96
C VAL A 87 8.66 -7.98 14.72
N ASP A 88 8.06 -6.79 14.68
CA ASP A 88 7.15 -6.36 13.61
C ASP A 88 7.88 -5.56 12.53
N PHE A 89 8.95 -4.84 12.87
CA PHE A 89 9.69 -4.00 11.92
C PHE A 89 10.15 -4.73 10.65
N PRO A 90 10.60 -6.00 10.68
CA PRO A 90 10.90 -6.75 9.46
C PRO A 90 9.68 -6.88 8.53
N PHE A 91 8.48 -7.07 9.08
CA PHE A 91 7.25 -7.10 8.29
C PHE A 91 6.92 -5.71 7.73
N VAL A 92 6.99 -4.66 8.56
CA VAL A 92 6.74 -3.26 8.15
C VAL A 92 7.65 -2.87 6.99
N ARG A 93 8.95 -3.21 7.05
CA ARG A 93 9.90 -2.97 5.96
C ARG A 93 9.53 -3.68 4.66
N ASN A 94 9.03 -4.91 4.71
CA ASN A 94 8.55 -5.62 3.52
C ASN A 94 7.32 -4.93 2.94
N VAL A 95 6.41 -4.45 3.78
CA VAL A 95 5.23 -3.70 3.33
C VAL A 95 5.63 -2.36 2.72
N LEU A 96 6.60 -1.65 3.31
CA LEU A 96 7.14 -0.42 2.73
C LEU A 96 7.69 -0.65 1.31
N GLU A 97 8.44 -1.73 1.12
CA GLU A 97 8.93 -2.12 -0.21
C GLU A 97 7.76 -2.42 -1.17
N ALA A 98 6.73 -3.12 -0.69
CA ALA A 98 5.52 -3.42 -1.48
C ALA A 98 4.74 -2.16 -1.86
N MET A 99 4.61 -1.17 -0.96
CA MET A 99 3.95 0.11 -1.24
C MET A 99 4.71 0.91 -2.30
N ARG A 100 6.03 1.01 -2.17
CA ARG A 100 6.90 1.68 -3.16
C ARG A 100 6.83 0.99 -4.52
N PHE A 101 6.86 -0.34 -4.53
CA PHE A 101 6.68 -1.13 -5.75
C PHE A 101 5.30 -0.87 -6.38
N ALA A 102 4.23 -0.91 -5.59
CA ALA A 102 2.87 -0.70 -6.07
C ALA A 102 2.69 0.70 -6.68
N ALA A 103 3.22 1.74 -6.03
CA ALA A 103 3.19 3.10 -6.53
C ALA A 103 3.93 3.23 -7.87
N ALA A 104 5.12 2.63 -8.00
CA ALA A 104 5.87 2.59 -9.26
C ALA A 104 5.11 1.85 -10.37
N PHE A 105 4.55 0.68 -10.05
CA PHE A 105 3.76 -0.13 -10.99
C PHE A 105 2.53 0.64 -11.51
N LEU A 106 1.80 1.32 -10.61
CA LEU A 106 0.65 2.16 -10.98
C LEU A 106 1.06 3.32 -11.91
N LYS A 107 2.24 3.93 -11.69
CA LYS A 107 2.78 4.98 -12.59
C LYS A 107 3.06 4.44 -13.99
N GLU A 108 3.61 3.23 -14.09
CA GLU A 108 3.86 2.56 -15.39
C GLU A 108 2.55 2.25 -16.12
N GLN A 109 1.57 1.70 -15.41
CA GLN A 109 0.22 1.46 -15.94
C GLN A 109 -0.43 2.76 -16.44
N GLN A 110 -0.28 3.86 -15.70
CA GLN A 110 -0.80 5.17 -16.09
C GLN A 110 -0.11 5.72 -17.35
N ALA A 111 1.18 5.43 -17.53
CA ALA A 111 1.95 5.82 -18.71
C ALA A 111 1.66 4.96 -19.95
N GLY A 112 0.89 3.87 -19.80
CA GLY A 112 0.64 2.91 -20.88
C GLY A 112 1.83 1.99 -21.18
N ASN A 113 2.88 2.04 -20.35
CA ASN A 113 3.96 1.06 -20.42
C ASN A 113 3.49 -0.20 -19.70
N THR A 114 3.00 -1.15 -20.49
CA THR A 114 2.85 -2.53 -20.02
C THR A 114 4.25 -3.17 -20.13
N PRO A 115 4.85 -3.68 -19.04
CA PRO A 115 6.10 -4.43 -19.14
C PRO A 115 5.94 -5.70 -19.98
#